data_AF-A0A3Q0RP89-F1
#
_entry.id   AF-A0A3Q0RP89-F1
#
_cell.length_a   1.000
_cell.length_b   1.000
_cell.length_c   1.000
_cell.angle_alpha   90.00
_cell.angle_beta   90.00
_cell.angle_gamma   90.00
#
_symmetry.space_group_name_H-M   'P 1'
#
loop_
_entity.id
_entity.type
_entity.pdbx_description
1 polymer ?
#
loop_
_entity_poly.entity_id
_entity_poly.type
_entity_poly.pdbx_seq_one_letter_code
_entity_poly.pdbx_strand_id
1 'polypeptide(L)'
;MCNGMIESIPKAFWAHSSATKRSFVLLLFLTVVSTGQGSGCIRPSMVQHGSANLTDSNRSFFPVGTALQYSCDPGYVPAGPTILTCTKLGDWSSEPPRCIRSDVCQPPYQPENGGYTCHPSPCRRFSHGTVIEYFCDDGYILKGEYKFITCQYGKWDTLMPVSCLIEQGKILPLGMPTLSIVASTASSVAFILLLVVLFVLLQPKLKSLHRALIMETSD
;
A
#
# COMPACT_ATOMS: atom_id res chain seq x y z
N MET A 1 -41.52 -103.00 26.60
CA MET A 1 -42.02 -103.15 27.97
C MET A 1 -43.00 -102.03 28.27
N CYS A 2 -44.21 -102.40 28.69
CA CYS A 2 -45.30 -101.51 29.06
C CYS A 2 -45.11 -100.90 30.46
N ASN A 3 -46.00 -99.95 30.75
CA ASN A 3 -46.43 -99.42 32.05
C ASN A 3 -45.59 -98.23 32.54
N GLY A 4 -46.12 -97.02 32.73
CA GLY A 4 -47.49 -96.60 32.94
C GLY A 4 -47.60 -95.98 34.33
N MET A 5 -47.95 -94.70 34.42
CA MET A 5 -48.72 -94.15 35.53
C MET A 5 -49.30 -92.79 35.12
N ILE A 6 -50.60 -92.80 34.85
CA ILE A 6 -51.49 -91.65 34.90
C ILE A 6 -52.33 -91.87 36.15
N GLU A 7 -52.42 -90.88 37.04
CA GLU A 7 -53.60 -90.72 37.90
C GLU A 7 -53.95 -89.24 38.04
N SER A 8 -55.24 -89.02 38.21
CA SER A 8 -56.04 -87.86 37.87
C SER A 8 -56.61 -87.13 39.11
N ILE A 9 -56.60 -85.78 39.10
CA ILE A 9 -57.71 -84.80 39.33
C ILE A 9 -58.68 -85.08 40.52
N PRO A 10 -59.05 -84.11 41.42
CA PRO A 10 -59.91 -82.97 41.04
C PRO A 10 -59.87 -81.60 41.77
N LYS A 11 -60.17 -80.58 40.95
CA LYS A 11 -61.03 -79.37 41.10
C LYS A 11 -61.46 -78.87 42.49
N ALA A 12 -61.20 -77.58 42.73
CA ALA A 12 -62.14 -76.47 43.05
C ALA A 12 -61.30 -75.33 43.67
N PHE A 13 -61.41 -74.05 43.33
CA PHE A 13 -62.59 -73.20 43.39
C PHE A 13 -62.42 -72.00 42.43
N TRP A 14 -63.50 -71.64 41.74
CA TRP A 14 -63.65 -70.37 41.04
C TRP A 14 -64.09 -69.27 42.01
N ALA A 15 -63.55 -68.05 41.88
CA ALA A 15 -64.27 -66.79 42.12
C ALA A 15 -63.40 -65.52 41.94
N HIS A 16 -63.80 -64.69 40.96
CA HIS A 16 -63.63 -63.22 40.84
C HIS A 16 -62.18 -62.66 40.73
N SER A 17 -61.80 -61.72 39.85
CA SER A 17 -62.53 -60.58 39.26
C SER A 17 -61.78 -60.01 38.03
N SER A 18 -62.57 -59.65 37.02
CA SER A 18 -62.46 -58.59 36.00
C SER A 18 -61.22 -57.69 35.87
N ALA A 19 -60.89 -57.42 34.60
CA ALA A 19 -60.20 -56.25 34.02
C ALA A 19 -58.67 -56.14 34.30
N THR A 20 -57.76 -56.02 33.33
CA THR A 20 -57.78 -55.09 32.20
C THR A 20 -56.70 -55.51 31.20
N LYS A 21 -57.08 -55.92 29.99
CA LYS A 21 -56.15 -56.12 28.85
C LYS A 21 -56.27 -54.88 27.97
N ARG A 22 -55.38 -53.90 28.13
CA ARG A 22 -55.26 -52.75 27.20
C ARG A 22 -53.80 -52.49 26.87
N SER A 23 -53.39 -53.08 25.75
CA SER A 23 -52.60 -52.47 24.67
C SER A 23 -51.74 -51.25 25.06
N PHE A 24 -50.46 -51.49 25.34
CA PHE A 24 -49.40 -50.46 25.23
C PHE A 24 -48.67 -50.64 23.90
N VAL A 25 -49.36 -50.35 22.81
CA VAL A 25 -48.76 -50.09 21.50
C VAL A 25 -49.31 -48.72 21.07
N LEU A 26 -48.42 -47.82 20.66
CA LEU A 26 -48.60 -46.40 20.30
C LEU A 26 -48.48 -45.37 21.44
N LEU A 27 -47.24 -45.02 21.80
CA LEU A 27 -46.86 -43.63 22.10
C LEU A 27 -45.56 -43.30 21.32
N LEU A 28 -45.72 -43.10 20.02
CA LEU A 28 -44.80 -42.32 19.19
C LEU A 28 -45.09 -40.84 19.45
N PHE A 29 -44.41 -40.24 20.42
CA PHE A 29 -44.19 -38.80 20.43
C PHE A 29 -42.72 -38.57 20.77
N LEU A 30 -41.88 -38.56 19.72
CA LEU A 30 -40.57 -37.94 19.77
C LEU A 30 -40.79 -36.44 19.94
N THR A 31 -41.02 -35.98 21.17
CA THR A 31 -40.80 -34.57 21.48
C THR A 31 -39.29 -34.38 21.53
N VAL A 32 -38.69 -34.13 20.37
CA VAL A 32 -37.44 -33.39 20.33
C VAL A 32 -37.82 -32.03 20.88
N VAL A 33 -37.58 -31.83 22.18
CA VAL A 33 -37.46 -30.49 22.73
C VAL A 33 -36.26 -29.91 22.00
N SER A 34 -36.51 -29.21 20.90
CA SER A 34 -35.52 -28.35 20.30
C SER A 34 -35.27 -27.28 21.35
N THR A 35 -34.28 -27.52 22.23
CA THR A 35 -33.64 -26.45 22.96
C THR A 35 -33.09 -25.53 21.89
N GLY A 36 -33.87 -24.51 21.53
CA GLY A 36 -33.42 -23.36 20.78
C GLY A 36 -32.44 -22.57 21.64
N GLN A 37 -31.33 -23.22 22.00
CA GLN A 37 -30.13 -22.58 22.50
C GLN A 37 -29.62 -21.82 21.28
N GLY A 38 -29.74 -20.48 21.30
CA GLY A 38 -29.51 -19.63 20.13
C GLY A 38 -28.32 -20.12 19.31
N SER A 39 -28.60 -20.72 18.16
CA SER A 39 -27.66 -21.55 17.39
C SER A 39 -26.82 -20.70 16.48
N GLY A 40 -26.05 -19.79 17.06
CA GLY A 40 -25.03 -19.03 16.37
C GLY A 40 -23.72 -19.80 16.19
N CYS A 41 -22.79 -19.15 15.51
CA CYS A 41 -21.48 -19.67 15.16
C CYS A 41 -20.44 -19.25 16.19
N ILE A 42 -19.50 -20.14 16.48
CA ILE A 42 -18.31 -19.79 17.26
C ILE A 42 -17.44 -18.79 16.51
N ARG A 43 -16.57 -18.09 17.23
CA ARG A 43 -15.58 -17.22 16.60
C ARG A 43 -14.72 -18.02 15.60
N PRO A 44 -14.64 -17.58 14.33
CA PRO A 44 -13.79 -18.22 13.35
C PRO A 44 -12.31 -18.02 13.67
N SER A 45 -11.45 -18.89 13.12
CA SER A 45 -10.01 -18.81 13.33
C SER A 45 -9.42 -17.49 12.81
N MET A 46 -8.36 -17.02 13.48
CA MET A 46 -7.61 -15.86 13.02
C MET A 46 -6.89 -16.17 11.70
N VAL A 47 -6.86 -15.20 10.81
CA VAL A 47 -6.15 -15.29 9.52
C VAL A 47 -4.84 -14.52 9.65
N GLN A 48 -3.72 -15.19 9.39
CA GLN A 48 -2.41 -14.53 9.36
C GLN A 48 -2.34 -13.56 8.18
N HIS A 49 -1.78 -12.37 8.40
CA HIS A 49 -1.75 -11.28 7.41
C HIS A 49 -3.13 -10.86 6.90
N GLY A 50 -4.14 -10.93 7.76
CA GLY A 50 -5.49 -10.49 7.43
C GLY A 50 -6.31 -10.17 8.67
N SER A 51 -7.47 -9.57 8.44
CA SER A 51 -8.43 -9.16 9.46
C SER A 51 -9.86 -9.41 8.99
N ALA A 52 -10.79 -9.49 9.94
CA ALA A 52 -12.22 -9.55 9.67
C ALA A 52 -12.91 -8.31 10.25
N ASN A 53 -14.05 -7.91 9.67
CA ASN A 53 -14.88 -6.79 10.13
C ASN A 53 -15.64 -7.08 11.45
N LEU A 54 -14.89 -7.42 12.50
CA LEU A 54 -15.42 -7.72 13.82
C LEU A 54 -15.58 -6.43 14.62
N THR A 55 -16.82 -6.11 15.02
CA THR A 55 -17.14 -4.94 15.86
C THR A 55 -16.70 -5.11 17.31
N ASP A 56 -16.62 -6.35 17.80
CA ASP A 56 -16.17 -6.67 19.15
C ASP A 56 -15.20 -7.87 19.10
N SER A 57 -13.92 -7.59 19.37
CA SER A 57 -12.84 -8.58 19.42
C SER A 57 -12.93 -9.54 20.61
N ASN A 58 -13.84 -9.33 21.56
CA ASN A 58 -14.11 -10.21 22.71
C ASN A 58 -15.36 -11.08 22.54
N ARG A 59 -16.18 -10.82 21.53
CA ARG A 59 -17.34 -11.64 21.17
C ARG A 59 -16.97 -13.04 20.68
N SER A 60 -17.30 -14.06 21.47
CA SER A 60 -17.03 -15.48 21.15
C SER A 60 -18.09 -16.13 20.26
N PHE A 61 -19.25 -15.50 20.08
CA PHE A 61 -20.42 -16.11 19.45
C PHE A 61 -21.20 -15.15 18.54
N PHE A 62 -21.58 -15.62 17.36
CA PHE A 62 -22.18 -14.82 16.28
C PHE A 62 -23.56 -15.38 15.91
N PRO A 63 -24.65 -14.61 15.97
CA PRO A 63 -25.99 -15.12 15.67
C PRO A 63 -26.11 -15.59 14.21
N VAL A 64 -27.05 -16.50 13.96
CA VAL A 64 -27.43 -16.92 12.60
C VAL A 64 -27.68 -15.71 11.71
N GLY A 65 -27.16 -15.74 10.50
CA GLY A 65 -27.26 -14.66 9.52
C GLY A 65 -26.16 -13.61 9.64
N THR A 66 -25.31 -13.65 10.68
CA THR A 66 -24.13 -12.78 10.74
C THR A 66 -23.23 -13.02 9.55
N ALA A 67 -22.79 -11.96 8.87
CA ALA A 67 -21.82 -12.02 7.80
C ALA A 67 -20.52 -11.33 8.22
N LEU A 68 -19.40 -12.05 8.10
CA LEU A 68 -18.06 -11.54 8.33
C LEU A 68 -17.34 -11.39 6.99
N GLN A 69 -16.73 -10.24 6.77
CA GLN A 69 -15.89 -9.95 5.63
C GLN A 69 -14.42 -9.90 6.07
N TYR A 70 -13.62 -10.75 5.44
CA TYR A 70 -12.19 -10.84 5.61
C TYR A 70 -11.46 -9.97 4.56
N SER A 71 -10.38 -9.35 5.00
CA SER A 71 -9.46 -8.56 4.20
C SER A 71 -8.03 -8.97 4.50
N CYS A 72 -7.18 -9.04 3.47
CA CYS A 72 -5.75 -9.30 3.65
C CYS A 72 -4.98 -7.99 3.79
N ASP A 73 -3.86 -8.05 4.51
CA ASP A 73 -2.94 -6.93 4.68
C ASP A 73 -2.32 -6.51 3.32
N PRO A 74 -1.83 -5.26 3.18
CA PRO A 74 -1.19 -4.80 1.96
C PRO A 74 -0.03 -5.68 1.50
N GLY A 75 -0.12 -6.18 0.26
CA GLY A 75 0.82 -7.12 -0.34
C GLY A 75 0.41 -8.60 -0.22
N TYR A 76 -0.76 -8.88 0.34
CA TYR A 76 -1.37 -10.21 0.37
C TYR A 76 -2.72 -10.22 -0.35
N VAL A 77 -3.08 -11.37 -0.90
CA VAL A 77 -4.37 -11.61 -1.57
C VAL A 77 -5.07 -12.83 -0.95
N PRO A 78 -6.41 -12.82 -0.88
CA PRO A 78 -7.16 -13.91 -0.29
C PRO A 78 -7.18 -15.14 -1.21
N ALA A 79 -6.80 -16.29 -0.68
CA ALA A 79 -7.00 -17.60 -1.26
C ALA A 79 -8.17 -18.28 -0.56
N GLY A 80 -9.38 -18.13 -1.12
CA GLY A 80 -10.63 -18.67 -0.59
C GLY A 80 -11.74 -17.62 -0.46
N PRO A 81 -12.90 -17.97 0.12
CA PRO A 81 -14.01 -17.06 0.32
C PRO A 81 -13.65 -15.91 1.28
N THR A 82 -13.96 -14.67 0.88
CA THR A 82 -13.74 -13.49 1.74
C THR A 82 -14.96 -13.15 2.61
N ILE A 83 -16.12 -13.74 2.35
CA ILE A 83 -17.34 -13.52 3.12
C ILE A 83 -17.79 -14.86 3.71
N LEU A 84 -17.92 -14.90 5.04
CA LEU A 84 -18.43 -16.03 5.79
C LEU A 84 -19.78 -15.65 6.40
N THR A 85 -20.80 -16.48 6.20
CA THR A 85 -22.12 -16.27 6.79
C THR A 85 -22.42 -17.35 7.81
N CYS A 86 -22.89 -16.96 8.99
CA CYS A 86 -23.33 -17.90 10.00
C CYS A 86 -24.65 -18.55 9.56
N THR A 87 -24.61 -19.84 9.28
CA THR A 87 -25.76 -20.57 8.73
C THR A 87 -26.78 -20.88 9.81
N LYS A 88 -28.00 -21.29 9.40
CA LYS A 88 -29.05 -21.73 10.34
C LYS A 88 -28.65 -22.98 11.14
N LEU A 89 -27.63 -23.71 10.68
CA LEU A 89 -27.12 -24.90 11.35
C LEU A 89 -26.16 -24.56 12.51
N GLY A 90 -25.77 -23.29 12.68
CA GLY A 90 -24.82 -22.87 13.71
C GLY A 90 -23.34 -22.96 13.29
N ASP A 91 -23.08 -23.25 12.01
CA ASP A 91 -21.74 -23.29 11.43
C ASP A 91 -21.53 -22.19 10.38
N TRP A 92 -20.28 -21.78 10.19
CA TRP A 92 -19.92 -20.84 9.12
C TRP A 92 -20.09 -21.49 7.74
N SER A 93 -20.49 -20.68 6.75
CA SER A 93 -20.71 -21.15 5.37
C SER A 93 -19.46 -21.69 4.68
N SER A 94 -18.26 -21.32 5.15
CA SER A 94 -16.97 -21.74 4.61
C SER A 94 -15.87 -21.52 5.66
N GLU A 95 -14.69 -22.08 5.44
CA GLU A 95 -13.50 -21.76 6.23
C GLU A 95 -12.95 -20.36 5.88
N PRO A 96 -12.28 -19.67 6.83
CA PRO A 96 -11.63 -18.39 6.56
C PRO A 96 -10.58 -18.49 5.44
N PRO A 97 -10.36 -17.42 4.65
CA PRO A 97 -9.38 -17.45 3.57
C PRO A 97 -7.95 -17.49 4.12
N ARG A 98 -7.02 -18.01 3.32
CA ARG A 98 -5.59 -17.83 3.58
C ARG A 98 -5.10 -16.58 2.86
N CYS A 99 -4.41 -15.68 3.55
CA CYS A 99 -3.74 -14.56 2.89
C CYS A 99 -2.38 -15.01 2.37
N ILE A 100 -2.25 -15.10 1.05
CA ILE A 100 -1.00 -15.47 0.37
C ILE A 100 -0.33 -14.22 -0.17
N ARG A 101 1.01 -14.20 -0.24
CA ARG A 101 1.72 -13.05 -0.83
C ARG A 101 1.23 -12.82 -2.24
N SER A 102 0.90 -11.57 -2.55
CA SER A 102 0.57 -11.16 -3.90
C SER A 102 1.78 -11.38 -4.80
N ASP A 103 1.57 -12.00 -5.95
CA ASP A 103 2.54 -12.02 -7.03
C ASP A 103 2.40 -10.79 -7.92
N VAL A 104 1.34 -9.98 -7.76
CA VAL A 104 1.03 -8.83 -8.60
C VAL A 104 1.21 -7.53 -7.82
N CYS A 105 2.00 -6.61 -8.38
CA CYS A 105 2.12 -5.25 -7.91
C CYS A 105 0.93 -4.39 -8.36
N GLN A 106 0.54 -3.42 -7.53
CA GLN A 106 -0.45 -2.44 -7.93
C GLN A 106 0.08 -1.57 -9.07
N PRO A 107 -0.80 -1.03 -9.94
CA PRO A 107 -0.37 -0.08 -10.96
C PRO A 107 0.45 1.05 -10.35
N PRO A 108 1.64 1.33 -10.90
CA PRO A 108 2.52 2.38 -10.40
C PRO A 108 1.92 3.76 -10.70
N TYR A 109 2.40 4.78 -9.99
CA TYR A 109 2.05 6.16 -10.28
C TYR A 109 2.48 6.54 -11.71
N GLN A 110 1.66 7.30 -12.43
CA GLN A 110 2.00 7.80 -13.75
C GLN A 110 2.35 9.30 -13.65
N PRO A 111 3.59 9.71 -14.01
CA PRO A 111 3.95 11.12 -13.97
C PRO A 111 3.16 11.93 -15.00
N GLU A 112 2.79 13.17 -14.66
CA GLU A 112 2.30 14.14 -15.64
C GLU A 112 3.39 14.46 -16.67
N ASN A 113 3.01 14.66 -17.94
CA ASN A 113 3.95 14.89 -19.06
C ASN A 113 4.98 13.76 -19.21
N GLY A 114 4.50 12.53 -19.07
CA GLY A 114 5.29 11.33 -19.22
C GLY A 114 4.47 10.05 -19.02
N GLY A 115 5.18 8.96 -18.79
CA GLY A 115 4.56 7.65 -18.60
C GLY A 115 5.57 6.59 -18.20
N TYR A 116 5.18 5.34 -18.38
CA TYR A 116 6.08 4.19 -18.21
C TYR A 116 5.82 3.13 -19.27
N THR A 117 6.85 2.34 -19.56
CA THR A 117 6.78 1.11 -20.35
C THR A 117 7.05 -0.09 -19.45
N CYS A 118 6.63 -1.29 -19.87
CA CYS A 118 6.79 -2.51 -19.07
C CYS A 118 7.60 -3.56 -19.80
N HIS A 119 8.36 -4.31 -19.00
CA HIS A 119 9.12 -5.48 -19.40
C HIS A 119 8.70 -6.66 -18.51
N PRO A 120 8.04 -7.69 -19.07
CA PRO A 120 7.65 -7.83 -20.48
C PRO A 120 6.51 -6.89 -20.89
N SER A 121 6.48 -6.52 -22.17
CA SER A 121 5.37 -5.75 -22.77
C SER A 121 4.29 -6.70 -23.30
N PRO A 122 3.02 -6.27 -23.40
CA PRO A 122 2.44 -5.01 -22.90
C PRO A 122 2.14 -5.04 -21.38
N CYS A 123 1.93 -3.87 -20.78
CA CYS A 123 1.61 -3.65 -19.36
C CYS A 123 0.22 -4.21 -18.94
N ARG A 124 -0.03 -5.51 -19.09
CA ARG A 124 -1.32 -6.14 -18.72
C ARG A 124 -1.37 -6.60 -17.27
N ARG A 125 -0.26 -7.08 -16.74
CA ARG A 125 -0.15 -7.62 -15.38
C ARG A 125 1.26 -7.39 -14.86
N PHE A 126 1.37 -6.77 -13.69
CA PHE A 126 2.65 -6.48 -13.04
C PHE A 126 3.04 -7.62 -12.10
N SER A 127 3.30 -8.80 -12.66
CA SER A 127 3.72 -9.96 -11.85
C SER A 127 5.14 -9.78 -11.30
N HIS A 128 5.51 -10.61 -10.33
CA HIS A 128 6.87 -10.69 -9.81
C HIS A 128 7.93 -10.70 -10.92
N GLY A 129 8.94 -9.85 -10.80
CA GLY A 129 9.99 -9.66 -11.81
C GLY A 129 9.63 -8.71 -12.95
N THR A 130 8.40 -8.19 -13.00
CA THR A 130 8.06 -7.12 -13.96
C THR A 130 8.91 -5.89 -13.65
N VAL A 131 9.58 -5.36 -14.67
CA VAL A 131 10.31 -4.09 -14.59
C VAL A 131 9.51 -3.07 -15.38
N ILE A 132 9.35 -1.87 -14.82
CA ILE A 132 8.87 -0.73 -15.59
C ILE A 132 9.98 0.29 -15.78
N GLU A 133 9.93 1.01 -16.88
CA GLU A 133 10.83 2.11 -17.20
C GLU A 133 10.01 3.38 -17.39
N TYR A 134 10.26 4.39 -16.56
CA TYR A 134 9.63 5.70 -16.68
C TYR A 134 10.25 6.52 -17.82
N PHE A 135 9.42 7.29 -18.50
CA PHE A 135 9.83 8.25 -19.51
C PHE A 135 9.08 9.58 -19.31
N CYS A 136 9.66 10.65 -19.84
CA CYS A 136 9.01 11.95 -19.93
C CYS A 136 8.75 12.29 -21.39
N ASP A 137 7.69 13.05 -21.62
CA ASP A 137 7.34 13.57 -22.94
C ASP A 137 8.39 14.60 -23.41
N ASP A 138 8.39 14.90 -24.71
CA ASP A 138 9.35 15.83 -25.30
C ASP A 138 9.34 17.20 -24.60
N GLY A 139 10.53 17.71 -24.27
CA GLY A 139 10.70 18.97 -23.54
C GLY A 139 10.70 18.84 -22.01
N TYR A 140 10.44 17.64 -21.48
CA TYR A 140 10.48 17.35 -20.06
C TYR A 140 11.65 16.42 -19.71
N ILE A 141 12.20 16.62 -18.51
CA ILE A 141 13.30 15.85 -17.94
C ILE A 141 12.79 15.07 -16.74
N LEU A 142 13.14 13.79 -16.71
CA LEU A 142 12.85 12.90 -15.58
C LEU A 142 13.66 13.31 -14.35
N LYS A 143 12.96 13.58 -13.26
CA LYS A 143 13.50 13.82 -11.92
C LYS A 143 13.05 12.71 -10.99
N GLY A 144 14.03 12.01 -10.42
CA GLY A 144 13.86 10.92 -9.47
C GLY A 144 15.19 10.22 -9.27
N GLU A 145 15.30 9.43 -8.21
CA GLU A 145 16.51 8.62 -7.95
C GLU A 145 16.64 7.46 -8.95
N TYR A 146 15.51 6.87 -9.36
CA TYR A 146 15.48 5.67 -10.19
C TYR A 146 14.49 5.82 -11.35
N LYS A 147 14.96 5.52 -12.56
CA LYS A 147 14.13 5.45 -13.79
C LYS A 147 13.37 4.11 -13.89
N PHE A 148 13.90 3.08 -13.22
CA PHE A 148 13.39 1.71 -13.28
C PHE A 148 12.92 1.25 -11.91
N ILE A 149 11.80 0.54 -11.86
CA ILE A 149 11.31 -0.10 -10.64
C ILE A 149 10.91 -1.54 -10.95
N THR A 150 11.13 -2.45 -10.01
CA THR A 150 10.90 -3.89 -10.17
C THR A 150 9.85 -4.38 -9.20
N CYS A 151 8.90 -5.17 -9.70
CA CYS A 151 7.89 -5.80 -8.86
C CYS A 151 8.50 -6.96 -8.06
N GLN A 152 8.59 -6.81 -6.74
CA GLN A 152 9.06 -7.82 -5.79
C GLN A 152 7.94 -8.26 -4.86
N TYR A 153 7.42 -9.46 -5.06
CA TYR A 153 6.35 -10.07 -4.25
C TYR A 153 5.17 -9.13 -3.99
N GLY A 154 4.65 -8.52 -5.07
CA GLY A 154 3.48 -7.64 -5.02
C GLY A 154 3.75 -6.23 -4.51
N LYS A 155 5.02 -5.86 -4.28
CA LYS A 155 5.44 -4.49 -3.96
C LYS A 155 6.52 -4.02 -4.91
N TRP A 156 6.46 -2.75 -5.29
CA TRP A 156 7.56 -2.12 -6.01
C TRP A 156 8.76 -1.95 -5.07
N ASP A 157 9.95 -2.24 -5.58
CA ASP A 157 11.22 -2.12 -4.85
C ASP A 157 11.56 -0.68 -4.43
N THR A 158 10.94 0.31 -5.07
CA THR A 158 11.03 1.72 -4.72
C THR A 158 9.65 2.36 -4.62
N LEU A 159 9.51 3.31 -3.69
CA LEU A 159 8.27 4.04 -3.42
C LEU A 159 8.36 5.54 -3.77
N MET A 160 9.55 6.01 -4.19
CA MET A 160 9.77 7.42 -4.51
C MET A 160 9.12 7.74 -5.87
N PRO A 161 8.21 8.72 -5.94
CA PRO A 161 7.58 9.11 -7.20
C PRO A 161 8.60 9.81 -8.10
N VAL A 162 8.60 9.47 -9.38
CA VAL A 162 9.28 10.24 -10.42
C VAL A 162 8.40 11.42 -10.84
N SER A 163 9.03 12.48 -11.35
CA SER A 163 8.35 13.63 -11.92
C SER A 163 9.00 14.04 -13.24
N CYS A 164 8.21 14.60 -14.15
CA CYS A 164 8.68 15.15 -15.40
C CYS A 164 8.59 16.66 -15.32
N LEU A 165 9.74 17.34 -15.29
CA LEU A 165 9.83 18.79 -15.19
C LEU A 165 10.41 19.35 -16.48
N ILE A 166 9.93 20.51 -16.93
CA ILE A 166 10.54 21.20 -18.06
C ILE A 166 12.03 21.37 -17.77
N GLU A 167 12.86 21.15 -18.79
CA GLU A 167 14.26 21.57 -18.72
C GLU A 167 14.26 23.08 -18.48
N GLN A 168 14.36 23.51 -17.22
CA GLN A 168 14.85 24.83 -16.91
C GLN A 168 16.28 24.81 -17.39
N GLY A 169 16.44 25.09 -18.68
CA GLY A 169 17.72 25.39 -19.25
C GLY A 169 18.37 26.34 -18.25
N LYS A 170 19.67 26.12 -18.01
CA LYS A 170 20.54 27.24 -17.68
C LYS A 170 19.96 28.42 -18.44
N ILE A 171 19.46 29.42 -17.72
CA ILE A 171 19.37 30.75 -18.29
C ILE A 171 20.83 31.01 -18.66
N LEU A 172 21.23 30.62 -19.87
CA LEU A 172 22.28 31.32 -20.55
C LEU A 172 21.74 32.75 -20.49
N PRO A 173 22.44 33.70 -19.86
CA PRO A 173 22.05 35.08 -19.95
C PRO A 173 22.19 35.45 -21.44
N LEU A 174 21.16 35.14 -22.23
CA LEU A 174 21.00 35.56 -23.61
C LEU A 174 20.57 37.02 -23.52
N GLY A 175 21.53 37.84 -23.10
CA GLY A 175 21.29 39.17 -22.57
C GLY A 175 22.33 39.60 -21.55
N MET A 176 23.62 39.25 -21.74
CA MET A 176 24.64 40.24 -21.39
C MET A 176 24.36 41.45 -22.30
N PRO A 177 24.03 42.65 -21.80
CA PRO A 177 24.14 43.83 -22.63
C PRO A 177 25.64 43.97 -22.93
N THR A 178 26.04 43.65 -24.16
CA THR A 178 27.39 43.91 -24.69
C THR A 178 27.77 45.40 -24.65
N LEU A 179 26.87 46.28 -24.19
CA LEU A 179 27.13 47.67 -23.87
C LEU A 179 28.03 47.89 -22.63
N SER A 180 28.10 46.96 -21.68
CA SER A 180 28.95 47.16 -20.48
C SER A 180 30.45 46.94 -20.74
N ILE A 181 30.84 46.21 -21.79
CA ILE A 181 32.26 45.98 -22.10
C ILE A 181 32.86 47.21 -22.81
N VAL A 182 32.09 47.85 -23.71
CA VAL A 182 32.54 49.05 -24.43
C VAL A 182 32.63 50.28 -23.49
N ALA A 183 31.78 50.36 -22.47
CA ALA A 183 31.86 51.40 -21.45
C ALA A 183 33.11 51.27 -20.56
N SER A 184 33.56 50.03 -20.28
CA SER A 184 34.75 49.80 -19.46
C SER A 184 36.05 50.14 -20.22
N THR A 185 36.17 49.76 -21.49
CA THR A 185 37.38 50.04 -22.28
C THR A 185 37.51 51.52 -22.66
N ALA A 186 36.40 52.22 -22.95
CA ALA A 186 36.42 53.65 -23.24
C ALA A 186 36.81 54.48 -22.00
N SER A 187 36.36 54.06 -20.81
CA SER A 187 36.71 54.73 -19.55
C SER A 187 38.20 54.58 -19.22
N SER A 188 38.82 53.43 -19.51
CA SER A 188 40.25 53.23 -19.26
C SER A 188 41.13 54.09 -20.18
N VAL A 189 40.80 54.21 -21.46
CA VAL A 189 41.58 55.02 -22.41
C VAL A 189 41.48 56.50 -22.07
N ALA A 190 40.28 57.00 -21.76
CA ALA A 190 40.09 58.40 -21.36
C ALA A 190 40.85 58.73 -20.05
N PHE A 191 40.85 57.82 -19.07
CA PHE A 191 41.58 58.01 -17.82
C PHE A 191 43.10 58.01 -18.03
N ILE A 192 43.63 57.10 -18.86
CA ILE A 192 45.07 57.07 -19.20
C ILE A 192 45.47 58.36 -19.93
N LEU A 193 44.68 58.83 -20.90
CA LEU A 193 44.95 60.09 -21.60
C LEU A 193 44.93 61.29 -20.66
N LEU A 194 43.97 61.34 -19.72
CA LEU A 194 43.89 62.40 -18.71
C LEU A 194 45.11 62.41 -17.78
N LEU A 195 45.57 61.23 -17.33
CA LEU A 195 46.78 61.10 -16.51
C LEU A 195 48.04 61.55 -17.24
N VAL A 196 48.18 61.21 -18.52
CA VAL A 196 49.33 61.65 -19.35
C VAL A 196 49.32 63.18 -19.51
N VAL A 197 48.17 63.78 -19.82
CA VAL A 197 48.04 65.24 -19.93
C VAL A 197 48.36 65.92 -18.60
N LEU A 198 47.81 65.42 -17.49
CA LEU A 198 48.08 65.96 -16.16
C LEU A 198 49.56 65.86 -15.81
N PHE A 199 50.22 64.73 -16.11
CA PHE A 199 51.65 64.54 -15.88
C PHE A 199 52.47 65.56 -16.67
N VAL A 200 52.18 65.75 -17.96
CA VAL A 200 52.87 66.74 -18.83
C VAL A 200 52.67 68.17 -18.32
N LEU A 201 51.48 68.53 -17.84
CA LEU A 201 51.20 69.85 -17.25
C LEU A 201 51.85 70.04 -15.87
N LEU A 202 52.02 68.96 -15.10
CA LEU A 202 52.70 68.97 -13.80
C LEU A 202 54.23 68.98 -13.91
N GLN A 203 54.81 68.42 -14.99
CA GLN A 203 56.27 68.44 -15.24
C GLN A 203 56.92 69.83 -15.07
N PRO A 204 56.40 70.92 -15.67
CA PRO A 204 57.00 72.24 -15.50
C PRO A 204 56.87 72.76 -14.07
N LYS A 205 55.75 72.46 -13.38
CA LYS A 205 55.54 72.85 -11.97
C LYS A 205 56.47 72.10 -11.02
N LEU A 206 56.70 70.81 -11.24
CA LEU A 206 57.67 70.00 -10.48
C LEU A 206 59.11 70.43 -10.74
N LYS A 207 59.49 70.73 -11.99
CA LYS A 207 60.81 71.29 -12.31
C LYS A 207 61.04 72.66 -11.68
N SER A 208 59.99 73.49 -11.60
CA SER A 208 60.05 74.79 -10.93
C SER A 208 60.19 74.64 -9.41
N LEU A 209 59.45 73.71 -8.79
CA LEU A 209 59.54 73.43 -7.36
C LEU A 209 60.90 72.84 -6.99
N HIS A 210 61.45 71.95 -7.82
CA HIS A 210 62.78 71.37 -7.60
C HIS A 210 63.88 72.44 -7.72
N ARG A 211 63.78 73.38 -8.67
CA ARG A 211 64.70 74.53 -8.74
C ARG A 211 64.56 75.46 -7.53
N ALA A 212 63.34 75.71 -7.05
CA ALA A 212 63.11 76.55 -5.87
C ALA A 212 63.70 75.91 -4.61
N LEU A 213 63.52 74.59 -4.43
CA LEU A 213 64.09 73.84 -3.29
C LEU A 213 65.61 73.72 -3.34
N ILE A 214 66.22 73.55 -4.53
CA ILE A 214 67.69 73.55 -4.68
C ILE A 214 68.28 74.90 -4.25
N MET A 215 67.57 76.00 -4.52
CA MET A 215 68.00 77.36 -4.16
C MET A 215 67.87 77.66 -2.65
N GLU A 216 67.01 76.93 -1.93
CA GLU A 216 66.78 77.09 -0.48
C GLU A 216 67.76 76.26 0.36
N THR A 217 68.44 75.27 -0.23
CA THR A 217 69.44 74.42 0.45
C THR A 217 70.89 74.88 0.29
N SER A 218 71.12 76.04 -0.35
CA SER A 218 72.45 76.57 -0.65
C SER A 218 72.83 77.83 0.14
N ASP A 219 72.07 78.20 1.17
CA ASP A 219 72.43 79.20 2.19
C ASP A 219 72.60 78.56 3.57
#